data_AF-A0A2H3P3Q5-F1
#
_entry.id   AF-A0A2H3P3Q5-F1
#
_cell.length_a   1.000
_cell.length_b   1.000
_cell.length_c   1.000
_cell.angle_alpha   90.00
_cell.angle_beta   90.00
_cell.angle_gamma   90.00
#
_symmetry.space_group_name_H-M   'P 1'
#
loop_
_entity.id
_entity.type
_entity.pdbx_description
1 polymer ?
#
loop_
_entity_poly.entity_id
_entity_poly.type
_entity_poly.pdbx_seq_one_letter_code
_entity_poly.pdbx_strand_id
1 'polypeptide(L)'
;MPYPEAMVKPMRAELTRLGVTECTDAEAVDAAFDDASDGTMLLVINSVCGCAAGNARPAVAMATQLDVQPDEYVTVFAGQDLDATERAREHLAGIPPSSPFMALFKDGQPVYVIERKHIEGRSANAIAGDLKTAFEAYCTGDEVPADAPSAPNVGASGTPDVPSSFQSIS
;
A
#
# COMPACT_ATOMS: atom_id res chain seq x y z
N MET A 1 -15.59 -10.17 12.17
CA MET A 1 -15.59 -11.63 12.01
C MET A 1 -15.27 -11.92 10.56
N PRO A 2 -14.26 -12.76 10.27
CA PRO A 2 -13.91 -13.16 8.92
C PRO A 2 -15.08 -13.80 8.17
N TYR A 3 -15.06 -13.71 6.84
CA TYR A 3 -16.00 -14.41 5.97
C TYR A 3 -15.56 -15.88 5.84
N PRO A 4 -16.47 -16.79 5.44
CA PRO A 4 -16.10 -18.19 5.21
C PRO A 4 -15.01 -18.32 4.14
N GLU A 5 -14.04 -19.20 4.37
CA GLU A 5 -12.87 -19.38 3.49
C GLU A 5 -13.26 -19.67 2.03
N ALA A 6 -14.30 -20.48 1.81
CA ALA A 6 -14.80 -20.79 0.47
C ALA A 6 -15.28 -19.56 -0.31
N MET A 7 -15.72 -18.50 0.37
CA MET A 7 -16.15 -17.24 -0.24
C MET A 7 -14.95 -16.37 -0.65
N VAL A 8 -13.92 -16.32 0.18
CA VAL A 8 -12.79 -15.39 -0.01
C VAL A 8 -11.64 -15.98 -0.81
N LYS A 9 -11.51 -17.31 -0.86
CA LYS A 9 -10.54 -18.03 -1.69
C LYS A 9 -10.44 -17.54 -3.14
N PRO A 10 -11.53 -17.31 -3.90
CA PRO A 10 -11.41 -16.75 -5.26
C PRO A 10 -10.84 -15.32 -5.26
N MET A 11 -11.18 -14.50 -4.25
CA MET A 11 -10.70 -13.11 -4.15
C MET A 11 -9.21 -13.04 -3.79
N ARG A 12 -8.71 -14.02 -3.02
CA ARG A 12 -7.26 -14.24 -2.78
C ARG A 12 -6.58 -14.64 -4.09
N ALA A 13 -7.15 -15.62 -4.78
CA ALA A 13 -6.62 -16.17 -6.02
C ALA A 13 -6.51 -15.14 -7.16
N GLU A 14 -7.33 -14.08 -7.15
CA GLU A 14 -7.22 -12.97 -8.12
C GLU A 14 -5.87 -12.24 -8.01
N LEU A 15 -5.25 -12.17 -6.84
CA LEU A 15 -3.93 -11.56 -6.64
C LEU A 15 -2.81 -12.60 -6.66
N THR A 16 -2.96 -13.72 -5.96
CA THR A 16 -1.87 -14.72 -5.87
C THR A 16 -1.53 -15.38 -7.20
N ARG A 17 -2.49 -15.51 -8.13
CA ARG A 17 -2.22 -15.98 -9.50
C ARG A 17 -1.36 -15.02 -10.33
N LEU A 18 -1.27 -13.76 -9.92
CA LEU A 18 -0.43 -12.75 -10.55
C LEU A 18 0.99 -12.74 -9.97
N GLY A 19 1.30 -13.62 -9.02
CA GLY A 19 2.58 -13.63 -8.31
C GLY A 19 2.63 -12.70 -7.10
N VAL A 20 1.50 -12.11 -6.69
CA VAL A 20 1.43 -11.31 -5.46
C VAL A 20 1.54 -12.23 -4.24
N THR A 21 2.53 -12.00 -3.39
CA THR A 21 2.76 -12.74 -2.14
C THR A 21 1.67 -12.40 -1.14
N GLU A 22 0.98 -13.41 -0.62
CA GLU A 22 -0.08 -13.25 0.38
C GLU A 22 0.48 -13.43 1.80
N CYS A 23 0.29 -12.43 2.65
CA CYS A 23 0.65 -12.47 4.06
C CYS A 23 -0.62 -12.66 4.91
N THR A 24 -0.72 -13.78 5.63
CA THR A 24 -1.91 -14.13 6.43
C THR A 24 -1.73 -13.90 7.93
N ASP A 25 -0.52 -13.59 8.38
CA ASP A 25 -0.20 -13.24 9.76
C ASP A 25 0.85 -12.10 9.82
N ALA A 26 1.13 -11.62 11.03
CA ALA A 26 2.06 -10.50 11.25
C ALA A 26 3.51 -10.86 10.92
N GLU A 27 3.93 -12.11 11.16
CA GLU A 27 5.30 -12.57 10.88
C GLU A 27 5.58 -12.58 9.37
N ALA A 28 4.63 -13.03 8.56
CA ALA A 28 4.72 -12.96 7.11
C ALA A 28 4.77 -11.51 6.58
N VAL A 29 4.13 -10.56 7.28
CA VAL A 29 4.24 -9.14 6.94
C VAL A 29 5.64 -8.62 7.25
N ASP A 30 6.15 -8.90 8.44
CA ASP A 30 7.49 -8.48 8.87
C ASP A 30 8.58 -8.98 7.92
N ALA A 31 8.53 -10.27 7.58
CA ALA A 31 9.47 -10.87 6.64
C ALA A 31 9.44 -10.16 5.28
N ALA A 32 8.23 -9.86 4.75
CA ALA A 32 8.10 -9.18 3.47
C ALA A 32 8.64 -7.74 3.49
N PHE A 33 8.47 -7.02 4.61
CA PHE A 33 9.03 -5.68 4.78
C PHE A 33 10.55 -5.69 4.98
N ASP A 34 11.09 -6.71 5.65
CA ASP A 34 12.53 -6.90 5.82
C ASP A 34 13.20 -7.23 4.47
N ASP A 35 12.61 -8.13 3.68
CA ASP A 35 13.08 -8.51 2.34
C ASP A 35 13.07 -7.32 1.35
N ALA A 36 12.11 -6.39 1.52
CA ALA A 36 11.98 -5.18 0.71
C ALA A 36 12.68 -3.93 1.29
N SER A 37 13.48 -4.08 2.35
CA SER A 37 13.98 -2.95 3.14
C SER A 37 14.88 -1.97 2.39
N ASP A 38 15.59 -2.42 1.35
CA ASP A 38 16.46 -1.64 0.45
C ASP A 38 15.99 -1.67 -1.02
N GLY A 39 14.72 -2.01 -1.23
CA GLY A 39 14.09 -2.11 -2.55
C GLY A 39 12.74 -1.39 -2.63
N THR A 40 11.92 -1.81 -3.58
CA THR A 40 10.57 -1.30 -3.81
C THR A 40 9.53 -2.38 -3.69
N MET A 41 8.41 -2.05 -3.03
CA MET A 41 7.33 -3.01 -2.78
C MET A 41 5.98 -2.36 -2.99
N LEU A 42 5.09 -3.00 -3.76
CA LEU A 42 3.67 -2.65 -3.76
C LEU A 42 2.92 -3.50 -2.72
N LEU A 43 2.45 -2.84 -1.65
CA LEU A 43 1.50 -3.41 -0.70
C LEU A 43 0.06 -3.18 -1.17
N VAL A 44 -0.72 -4.25 -1.23
CA VAL A 44 -2.15 -4.24 -1.56
C VAL A 44 -2.96 -4.72 -0.36
N ILE A 45 -3.69 -3.79 0.30
CA ILE A 45 -4.67 -4.13 1.33
C ILE A 45 -5.98 -4.51 0.63
N ASN A 46 -6.15 -5.81 0.38
CA ASN A 46 -7.31 -6.39 -0.29
C ASN A 46 -8.56 -6.34 0.61
N SER A 47 -9.74 -6.50 0.01
CA SER A 47 -11.04 -6.48 0.70
C SER A 47 -12.11 -7.23 -0.09
N VAL A 48 -13.20 -7.61 0.58
CA VAL A 48 -14.41 -8.17 -0.05
C VAL A 48 -15.27 -7.09 -0.71
N CYS A 49 -14.96 -5.81 -0.50
CA CYS A 49 -15.74 -4.68 -1.01
C CYS A 49 -15.84 -4.70 -2.54
N GLY A 50 -16.97 -4.28 -3.10
CA GLY A 50 -17.20 -4.28 -4.56
C GLY A 50 -16.18 -3.46 -5.36
N CYS A 51 -15.68 -2.35 -4.80
CA CYS A 51 -14.60 -1.58 -5.42
C CYS A 51 -13.25 -2.32 -5.45
N ALA A 52 -13.01 -3.29 -4.55
CA ALA A 52 -11.84 -4.14 -4.64
C ALA A 52 -11.95 -5.10 -5.83
N ALA A 53 -13.13 -5.70 -6.02
CA ALA A 53 -13.41 -6.62 -7.12
C ALA A 53 -13.46 -5.94 -8.49
N GLY A 54 -14.12 -4.79 -8.58
CA GLY A 54 -14.30 -4.08 -9.86
C GLY A 54 -13.08 -3.26 -10.29
N ASN A 55 -12.30 -2.74 -9.33
CA ASN A 55 -11.30 -1.72 -9.62
C ASN A 55 -9.90 -2.09 -9.10
N ALA A 56 -9.72 -2.32 -7.80
CA ALA A 56 -8.38 -2.46 -7.22
C ALA A 56 -7.63 -3.70 -7.72
N ARG A 57 -8.22 -4.90 -7.62
CA ARG A 57 -7.55 -6.14 -8.07
C ARG A 57 -7.32 -6.17 -9.59
N PRO A 58 -8.28 -5.74 -10.43
CA PRO A 58 -8.02 -5.58 -11.86
C PRO A 58 -6.93 -4.56 -12.18
N ALA A 59 -6.82 -3.47 -11.41
CA ALA A 59 -5.75 -2.49 -11.59
C ALA A 59 -4.37 -3.08 -11.26
N VAL A 60 -4.27 -3.89 -10.19
CA VAL A 60 -3.03 -4.65 -9.89
C VAL A 60 -2.70 -5.62 -11.02
N ALA A 61 -3.70 -6.35 -11.55
CA ALA A 61 -3.50 -7.23 -12.71
C ALA A 61 -2.91 -6.49 -13.92
N MET A 62 -3.42 -5.29 -14.22
CA MET A 62 -2.86 -4.43 -15.28
C MET A 62 -1.46 -3.93 -14.94
N ALA A 63 -1.21 -3.56 -13.67
CA ALA A 63 0.09 -3.06 -13.22
C ALA A 63 1.21 -4.10 -13.36
N THR A 64 0.91 -5.39 -13.14
CA THR A 64 1.89 -6.49 -13.36
C THR A 64 2.29 -6.69 -14.83
N GLN A 65 1.63 -6.02 -15.78
CA GLN A 65 1.94 -6.08 -17.21
C GLN A 65 2.74 -4.85 -17.70
N LEU A 66 3.11 -3.94 -16.80
CA LEU A 66 3.91 -2.75 -17.13
C LEU A 66 5.40 -3.09 -17.31
N ASP A 67 6.15 -2.23 -18.00
CA ASP A 67 7.60 -2.44 -18.20
C ASP A 67 8.40 -2.17 -16.91
N VAL A 68 8.02 -1.14 -16.16
CA VAL A 68 8.62 -0.82 -14.86
C VAL A 68 7.79 -1.47 -13.76
N GLN A 69 8.46 -2.19 -12.87
CA GLN A 69 7.86 -2.99 -11.81
C GLN A 69 8.55 -2.68 -10.48
N PRO A 70 7.83 -2.73 -9.34
CA PRO A 70 8.46 -2.86 -8.04
C PRO A 70 9.12 -4.23 -7.91
N ASP A 71 10.07 -4.35 -7.00
CA ASP A 71 10.79 -5.61 -6.73
C ASP A 71 9.86 -6.67 -6.13
N GLU A 72 8.96 -6.22 -5.25
CA GLU A 72 8.06 -7.06 -4.46
C GLU A 72 6.59 -6.65 -4.65
N TYR A 73 5.70 -7.65 -4.68
CA TYR A 73 4.25 -7.46 -4.65
C TYR A 73 3.67 -8.24 -3.48
N VAL A 74 3.04 -7.53 -2.54
CA VAL A 74 2.55 -8.12 -1.29
C VAL A 74 1.08 -7.77 -1.08
N THR A 75 0.31 -8.69 -0.50
CA THR A 75 -1.08 -8.44 -0.14
C THR A 75 -1.44 -8.98 1.24
N VAL A 76 -2.25 -8.19 1.95
CA VAL A 76 -2.97 -8.59 3.17
C VAL A 76 -4.46 -8.45 2.93
N PHE A 77 -5.29 -9.26 3.60
CA PHE A 77 -6.74 -9.25 3.37
C PHE A 77 -7.51 -8.63 4.54
N ALA A 78 -7.89 -7.36 4.38
CA ALA A 78 -8.64 -6.62 5.40
C ALA A 78 -9.97 -7.29 5.75
N GLY A 79 -10.14 -7.52 7.05
CA GLY A 79 -11.31 -8.18 7.62
C GLY A 79 -11.27 -9.72 7.56
N GLN A 80 -10.26 -10.31 6.91
CA GLN A 80 -9.97 -11.75 6.97
C GLN A 80 -8.75 -12.01 7.86
N ASP A 81 -7.60 -11.49 7.45
CA ASP A 81 -6.31 -11.68 8.11
C ASP A 81 -6.06 -10.47 9.00
N LEU A 82 -6.71 -10.46 10.18
CA LEU A 82 -6.75 -9.28 11.06
C LEU A 82 -5.36 -8.87 11.50
N ASP A 83 -4.57 -9.82 12.04
CA ASP A 83 -3.23 -9.56 12.56
C ASP A 83 -2.28 -9.08 11.45
N ALA A 84 -2.32 -9.71 10.26
CA ALA A 84 -1.55 -9.26 9.10
C ALA A 84 -1.95 -7.86 8.64
N THR A 85 -3.25 -7.57 8.57
CA THR A 85 -3.75 -6.26 8.16
C THR A 85 -3.39 -5.17 9.16
N GLU A 86 -3.47 -5.47 10.45
CA GLU A 86 -3.07 -4.55 11.52
C GLU A 86 -1.58 -4.28 11.46
N ARG A 87 -0.75 -5.33 11.33
CA ARG A 87 0.71 -5.17 11.20
C ARG A 87 1.10 -4.33 9.98
N ALA A 88 0.52 -4.61 8.82
CA ALA A 88 0.79 -3.85 7.59
C ALA A 88 0.39 -2.36 7.73
N ARG A 89 -0.62 -2.04 8.54
CA ARG A 89 -1.03 -0.65 8.82
C ARG A 89 -0.08 0.10 9.75
N GLU A 90 0.69 -0.59 10.58
CA GLU A 90 1.71 0.04 11.41
C GLU A 90 2.82 0.67 10.56
N HIS A 91 3.19 0.04 9.44
CA HIS A 91 4.10 0.62 8.43
C HIS A 91 3.51 1.82 7.68
N LEU A 92 2.21 2.08 7.84
CA LEU A 92 1.48 3.21 7.27
C LEU A 92 1.05 4.22 8.35
N ALA A 93 1.75 4.25 9.49
CA ALA A 93 1.45 5.16 10.59
C ALA A 93 1.35 6.62 10.11
N GLY A 94 0.26 7.30 10.47
CA GLY A 94 -0.04 8.66 10.01
C GLY A 94 -0.91 8.73 8.75
N ILE A 95 -1.13 7.60 8.06
CA ILE A 95 -2.05 7.51 6.91
C ILE A 95 -3.39 6.92 7.39
N PRO A 96 -4.54 7.58 7.11
CA PRO A 96 -5.84 7.06 7.52
C PRO A 96 -6.12 5.67 6.93
N PRO A 97 -6.51 4.68 7.76
CA PRO A 97 -6.76 3.34 7.26
C PRO A 97 -8.01 3.32 6.37
N SER A 98 -7.92 2.65 5.23
CA SER A 98 -9.07 2.34 4.38
C SER A 98 -8.90 0.99 3.69
N SER A 99 -9.96 0.47 3.05
CA SER A 99 -9.89 -0.76 2.26
C SER A 99 -10.94 -0.75 1.13
N PRO A 100 -10.59 -1.14 -0.11
CA PRO A 100 -9.23 -1.48 -0.57
C PRO A 100 -8.28 -0.27 -0.50
N PHE A 101 -6.98 -0.54 -0.37
CA PHE A 101 -5.93 0.47 -0.27
C PHE A 101 -4.63 -0.09 -0.88
N MET A 102 -3.83 0.75 -1.51
CA MET A 102 -2.51 0.36 -2.05
C MET A 102 -1.45 1.35 -1.62
N ALA A 103 -0.25 0.86 -1.33
CA ALA A 103 0.92 1.68 -1.04
C ALA A 103 2.15 1.14 -1.77
N LEU A 104 2.87 2.02 -2.45
CA LEU A 104 4.22 1.77 -2.93
C LEU A 104 5.20 2.20 -1.86
N PHE A 105 6.08 1.29 -1.48
CA PHE A 105 7.21 1.52 -0.60
C PHE A 105 8.50 1.59 -1.40
N LYS A 106 9.43 2.41 -0.91
CA LYS A 106 10.83 2.44 -1.34
C LYS A 106 11.70 2.62 -0.10
N ASP A 107 12.72 1.79 0.06
CA ASP A 107 13.64 1.84 1.20
C ASP A 107 12.90 1.81 2.55
N GLY A 108 11.88 0.94 2.64
CA GLY A 108 11.03 0.81 3.83
C GLY A 108 10.08 1.98 4.13
N GLN A 109 10.00 3.00 3.27
CA GLN A 109 9.13 4.18 3.45
C GLN A 109 8.01 4.23 2.41
N PRO A 110 6.77 4.59 2.79
CA PRO A 110 5.69 4.75 1.84
C PRO A 110 5.91 6.00 0.98
N VAL A 111 6.10 5.83 -0.33
CA VAL A 111 6.36 6.91 -1.29
C VAL A 111 5.15 7.26 -2.15
N TYR A 112 4.17 6.36 -2.26
CA TYR A 112 2.93 6.64 -2.97
C TYR A 112 1.78 5.83 -2.40
N VAL A 113 0.57 6.40 -2.32
CA VAL A 113 -0.60 5.71 -1.77
C VAL A 113 -1.87 5.98 -2.56
N ILE A 114 -2.72 4.95 -2.67
CA ILE A 114 -4.05 5.04 -3.24
C ILE A 114 -5.06 4.58 -2.18
N GLU A 115 -5.69 5.56 -1.54
CA GLU A 115 -6.76 5.33 -0.57
C GLU A 115 -8.06 4.87 -1.24
N ARG A 116 -8.97 4.25 -0.47
CA ARG A 116 -10.29 3.83 -0.96
C ARG A 116 -11.04 4.95 -1.70
N LYS A 117 -11.00 6.19 -1.18
CA LYS A 117 -11.66 7.36 -1.80
C LYS A 117 -11.12 7.69 -3.20
N HIS A 118 -9.90 7.24 -3.51
CA HIS A 118 -9.26 7.35 -4.82
C HIS A 118 -9.39 6.07 -5.66
N ILE A 119 -10.11 5.05 -5.18
CA ILE A 119 -10.43 3.81 -5.91
C ILE A 119 -11.93 3.77 -6.24
N GLU A 120 -12.76 4.25 -5.30
CA GLU A 120 -14.20 4.27 -5.43
C GLU A 120 -14.64 5.22 -6.56
N GLY A 121 -15.49 4.73 -7.47
CA GLY A 121 -15.98 5.50 -8.61
C GLY A 121 -14.99 5.67 -9.78
N ARG A 122 -13.76 5.14 -9.69
CA ARG A 122 -12.77 5.16 -10.78
C ARG A 122 -12.70 3.82 -11.50
N SER A 123 -12.17 3.82 -12.72
CA SER A 123 -11.93 2.59 -13.48
C SER A 123 -10.60 1.95 -13.11
N ALA A 124 -10.49 0.63 -13.29
CA ALA A 124 -9.23 -0.10 -13.12
C ALA A 124 -8.10 0.49 -13.97
N ASN A 125 -8.36 0.86 -15.23
CA ASN A 125 -7.37 1.50 -16.11
C ASN A 125 -6.83 2.82 -15.54
N ALA A 126 -7.69 3.65 -14.93
CA ALA A 126 -7.24 4.91 -14.35
C ALA A 126 -6.31 4.67 -13.15
N ILE A 127 -6.66 3.69 -12.30
CA ILE A 127 -5.84 3.30 -11.15
C ILE A 127 -4.52 2.65 -11.60
N ALA A 128 -4.55 1.83 -12.65
CA ALA A 128 -3.33 1.26 -13.23
C ALA A 128 -2.43 2.33 -13.85
N GLY A 129 -3.01 3.41 -14.41
CA GLY A 129 -2.27 4.58 -14.88
C GLY A 129 -1.54 5.30 -13.74
N ASP A 130 -2.23 5.49 -12.60
CA ASP A 130 -1.62 6.06 -11.39
C ASP A 130 -0.44 5.20 -10.90
N LEU A 131 -0.62 3.88 -10.85
CA LEU A 131 0.43 2.93 -10.47
C LEU A 131 1.61 2.99 -11.45
N LYS A 132 1.34 3.06 -12.76
CA LYS A 132 2.38 3.22 -13.78
C LYS A 132 3.23 4.45 -13.52
N THR A 133 2.61 5.61 -13.30
CA THR A 133 3.34 6.84 -13.01
C THR A 133 4.15 6.73 -11.73
N ALA A 134 3.61 6.10 -10.68
CA ALA A 134 4.35 5.86 -9.45
C ALA A 134 5.55 4.91 -9.65
N PHE A 135 5.38 3.82 -10.41
CA PHE A 135 6.48 2.89 -10.69
C PHE A 135 7.59 3.55 -11.50
N GLU A 136 7.23 4.29 -12.56
CA GLU A 136 8.21 5.03 -13.37
C GLU A 136 9.00 6.05 -12.53
N ALA A 137 8.35 6.68 -11.55
CA ALA A 137 8.97 7.67 -10.68
C ALA A 137 9.86 7.09 -9.56
N TYR A 138 9.51 5.92 -9.01
CA TYR A 138 10.12 5.40 -7.79
C TYR A 138 10.90 4.10 -7.96
N CYS A 139 10.54 3.26 -8.94
CA CYS A 139 11.16 1.97 -9.20
C CYS A 139 12.25 2.03 -10.29
N THR A 140 12.47 3.20 -10.90
CA THR A 140 13.66 3.44 -11.72
C THR A 140 14.76 3.97 -10.81
N GLY A 141 15.98 3.43 -10.89
CA GLY A 141 17.10 3.74 -9.98
C GLY A 141 17.67 5.16 -10.08
N ASP A 142 16.93 6.09 -10.68
CA ASP A 142 17.29 7.47 -10.93
C ASP A 142 16.69 8.43 -9.88
N GLU A 143 17.13 9.68 -9.94
CA GLU A 143 16.58 10.79 -9.15
C GLU A 143 15.06 10.89 -9.37
N VAL A 144 14.30 10.91 -8.26
CA VAL A 144 12.84 11.01 -8.31
C VAL A 144 12.45 12.26 -9.11
N PRO A 145 11.65 12.15 -10.18
CA PRO A 145 11.27 13.29 -11.00
C PRO A 145 10.64 14.40 -10.16
N ALA A 146 10.91 15.67 -10.51
CA ALA A 146 10.36 16.82 -9.78
C ALA A 146 8.82 16.89 -9.84
N ASP A 147 8.20 16.23 -10.82
CA ASP A 147 6.77 16.09 -11.01
C ASP A 147 6.20 14.76 -10.48
N ALA A 148 7.00 13.96 -9.76
CA ALA A 148 6.54 12.72 -9.16
C ALA A 148 5.37 12.97 -8.18
N PRO A 149 4.41 12.04 -8.08
CA PRO A 149 3.34 12.13 -7.10
C PRO A 149 3.91 12.32 -5.69
N SER A 150 3.50 13.36 -4.96
CA SER A 150 4.10 13.63 -3.66
C SER A 150 3.94 12.45 -2.70
N ALA A 151 5.02 12.12 -1.99
CA ALA A 151 4.97 11.16 -0.91
C ALA A 151 3.87 11.55 0.10
N PRO A 152 3.14 10.56 0.65
CA PRO A 152 2.16 10.85 1.68
C PRO A 152 2.83 11.63 2.81
N ASN A 153 2.13 12.63 3.34
CA ASN A 153 2.59 13.34 4.53
C ASN A 153 2.42 12.43 5.75
N VAL A 154 3.30 11.44 5.88
CA VAL A 154 3.53 10.69 7.10
C VAL A 154 4.20 11.66 8.05
N GLY A 155 3.40 12.29 8.91
CA GLY A 155 3.90 13.26 9.87
C GLY A 155 5.12 12.68 10.57
N ALA A 156 6.28 13.28 10.34
CA ALA A 156 7.53 12.85 10.95
C ALA A 156 7.29 12.63 12.44
N SER A 157 7.66 11.46 12.95
CA SER A 157 7.74 11.20 14.38
C SER A 157 8.81 12.10 14.99
N GLY A 158 8.45 13.36 15.22
CA GLY A 158 9.27 14.38 15.85
C GLY A 158 8.51 14.95 17.04
N THR A 159 9.05 14.70 18.23
CA THR A 159 8.90 15.42 19.50
C THR A 159 7.72 16.40 19.66
N PRO A 160 6.94 16.34 20.76
CA PRO A 160 5.90 17.33 21.01
C PRO A 160 6.56 18.72 21.06
N ASP A 161 6.23 19.53 20.06
CA ASP A 161 6.61 20.93 19.96
C ASP A 161 5.93 21.65 21.13
N VAL A 162 6.67 21.82 22.22
CA VAL A 162 6.22 22.61 23.37
C VAL A 162 6.28 24.06 22.90
N PRO A 163 5.16 24.80 22.83
CA PRO A 163 5.18 26.17 22.36
C PRO A 163 6.13 27.01 23.20
N SER A 164 7.12 27.63 22.54
CA SER A 164 8.06 28.59 23.14
C SER A 164 7.35 29.91 23.45
N SER A 165 6.43 29.90 24.42
CA SER A 165 5.71 31.08 24.90
C SER A 165 5.74 31.30 26.42
N PHE A 166 6.63 30.63 27.15
CA PHE A 166 6.84 30.90 28.59
C PHE A 166 8.31 31.00 29.02
N GLN A 167 9.14 31.70 28.25
CA GLN A 167 10.35 32.34 28.77
C GLN A 167 10.18 33.86 28.70
N SER A 168 9.44 34.41 29.67
CA SER A 168 9.55 35.82 30.10
C SER A 168 8.64 36.05 31.29
N ILE A 169 9.14 35.79 32.50
CA ILE A 169 8.99 36.70 33.64
C ILE A 169 10.03 36.35 34.70
N SER A 170 10.77 37.39 35.08
CA SER A 170 11.71 37.48 36.19
C SER A 170 11.10 37.12 37.54
#